data_AF-A0A0W1A5M0-F1
#
_entry.id   AF-A0A0W1A5M0-F1
#
_cell.length_a   1.000
_cell.length_b   1.000
_cell.length_c   1.000
_cell.angle_alpha   90.00
_cell.angle_beta   90.00
_cell.angle_gamma   90.00
#
_symmetry.space_group_name_H-M   'P 1'
#
loop_
_entity.id
_entity.type
_entity.pdbx_description
1 polymer ?
#
loop_
_entity_poly.entity_id
_entity_poly.type
_entity_poly.pdbx_seq_one_letter_code
_entity_poly.pdbx_strand_id
1 'polypeptide(L)'
;MATNEEIQSIKNNLMQRIETCRTQGTHSLHLSFLYLHLLSMDDLLVALQSIPCNVNSLFLCGNDLYKFGAKNIQTILQSIPENVKKIYLGYNQLNILGVEGIKTVQQSLHPSVALDLMTGNDLHQLRDFKQLDVNVLMGPIRGARIRDSQLAAKDLIFELKHIPLDITTLDLSNRNLHEFDLVDLAKALATMPSHVTYVDLSNNGLFINKTPKEIADFKQNLDKKSHRFHLAGNDESNQNSKNQFGFFNHQSKSTIEEVKELQLSESTSVNPKSPDSPSRN
;
A
#
# COMPACT_ATOMS: atom_id res chain seq x y z
N MET A 1 8.77 16.79 -28.31
CA MET A 1 9.66 15.69 -28.70
C MET A 1 10.82 15.68 -27.74
N ALA A 2 11.23 14.51 -27.25
CA ALA A 2 12.44 14.40 -26.43
C ALA A 2 13.67 14.73 -27.27
N THR A 3 14.66 15.34 -26.64
CA THR A 3 15.96 15.66 -27.21
C THR A 3 16.83 14.40 -27.34
N ASN A 4 17.81 14.41 -28.23
CA ASN A 4 18.75 13.30 -28.36
C ASN A 4 19.54 13.06 -27.05
N GLU A 5 19.82 14.11 -26.28
CA GLU A 5 20.49 14.00 -24.98
C GLU A 5 19.62 13.29 -23.94
N GLU A 6 18.31 13.58 -23.90
CA GLU A 6 17.35 12.89 -23.03
C GLU A 6 17.25 11.41 -23.40
N ILE A 7 17.12 11.08 -24.69
CA ILE A 7 17.06 9.68 -25.18
C ILE A 7 18.35 8.94 -24.79
N GLN A 8 19.51 9.56 -24.98
CA GLN A 8 20.79 8.95 -24.61
C GLN A 8 20.91 8.74 -23.09
N SER A 9 20.44 9.71 -22.28
CA SER A 9 20.38 9.57 -20.83
C SER A 9 19.49 8.39 -20.40
N ILE A 10 18.31 8.23 -21.03
CA ILE A 10 17.41 7.10 -20.76
C ILE A 10 18.11 5.77 -21.08
N LYS A 11 18.75 5.68 -22.25
CA LYS A 11 19.50 4.49 -22.68
C LYS A 11 20.63 4.14 -21.72
N ASN A 12 21.38 5.15 -21.26
CA ASN A 12 22.46 4.97 -20.30
C ASN A 12 21.93 4.48 -18.95
N ASN A 13 20.85 5.07 -18.44
CA ASN A 13 20.22 4.65 -17.17
C ASN A 13 19.70 3.20 -17.25
N LEU A 14 19.04 2.84 -18.35
CA LEU A 14 18.56 1.49 -18.60
C LEU A 14 19.70 0.46 -18.55
N MET A 15 20.76 0.68 -19.33
CA MET A 15 21.91 -0.22 -19.37
C MET A 15 22.66 -0.26 -18.04
N GLN A 16 22.78 0.87 -17.35
CA GLN A 16 23.42 0.92 -16.03
C GLN A 16 22.68 0.04 -15.02
N ARG A 17 21.35 0.05 -14.98
CA ARG A 17 20.57 -0.80 -14.06
C ARG A 17 20.71 -2.28 -14.39
N ILE A 18 20.76 -2.63 -15.67
CA ILE A 18 21.02 -4.01 -16.14
C ILE A 18 22.41 -4.48 -15.69
N GLU A 19 23.44 -3.67 -15.91
CA GLU A 19 24.82 -4.03 -15.55
C GLU A 19 25.04 -4.06 -14.04
N THR A 20 24.39 -3.16 -13.30
CA THR A 20 24.39 -3.18 -11.83
C THR A 20 23.77 -4.48 -11.31
N CYS A 21 22.64 -4.91 -11.86
CA CYS A 21 22.00 -6.18 -11.51
C CYS A 21 22.90 -7.38 -11.84
N ARG A 22 23.60 -7.34 -12.99
CA ARG A 22 24.54 -8.38 -13.42
C ARG A 22 25.71 -8.51 -12.43
N THR A 23 26.36 -7.40 -12.09
CA THR A 23 27.53 -7.38 -11.20
C THR A 23 27.17 -7.72 -9.75
N GLN A 24 25.99 -7.31 -9.28
CA GLN A 24 25.51 -7.61 -7.93
C GLN A 24 24.86 -9.00 -7.82
N GLY A 25 24.55 -9.66 -8.94
CA GLY A 25 23.89 -10.97 -8.94
C GLY A 25 22.47 -10.94 -8.35
N THR A 26 21.76 -9.80 -8.41
CA THR A 26 20.41 -9.71 -7.85
C THR A 26 19.39 -10.46 -8.70
N HIS A 27 18.40 -11.07 -8.04
CA HIS A 27 17.32 -11.81 -8.71
C HIS A 27 16.17 -10.90 -9.16
N SER A 28 16.24 -9.60 -8.83
CA SER A 28 15.22 -8.60 -9.09
C SER A 28 15.85 -7.41 -9.82
N LEU A 29 15.31 -7.09 -10.99
CA LEU A 29 15.77 -5.98 -11.84
C LEU A 29 14.72 -4.88 -11.90
N HIS A 30 15.09 -3.67 -11.49
CA HIS A 30 14.19 -2.52 -11.42
C HIS A 30 14.41 -1.56 -12.60
N LEU A 31 13.53 -1.60 -13.60
CA LEU A 31 13.53 -0.71 -14.77
C LEU A 31 12.36 0.29 -14.76
N SER A 32 11.75 0.51 -13.60
CA SER A 32 10.64 1.45 -13.43
C SER A 32 11.07 2.90 -13.62
N PHE A 33 10.15 3.74 -14.10
CA PHE A 33 10.30 5.19 -14.23
C PHE A 33 11.53 5.63 -15.03
N LEU A 34 11.78 4.94 -16.14
CA LEU A 34 12.86 5.26 -17.08
C LEU A 34 12.35 5.94 -18.36
N TYR A 35 11.04 6.17 -18.47
CA TYR A 35 10.42 6.72 -19.69
C TYR A 35 10.75 5.87 -20.93
N LEU A 36 10.70 4.54 -20.79
CA LEU A 36 11.11 3.61 -21.86
C LEU A 36 10.34 3.81 -23.18
N HIS A 37 9.12 4.38 -23.14
CA HIS A 37 8.36 4.76 -24.33
C HIS A 37 9.05 5.78 -25.25
N LEU A 38 10.08 6.47 -24.78
CA LEU A 38 10.86 7.42 -25.58
C LEU A 38 12.01 6.75 -26.34
N LEU A 39 12.34 5.50 -26.01
CA LEU A 39 13.34 4.73 -26.75
C LEU A 39 12.75 4.19 -28.05
N SER A 40 13.62 3.97 -29.04
CA SER A 40 13.26 3.18 -30.21
C SER A 40 12.96 1.73 -29.79
N MET A 41 12.12 1.05 -30.58
CA MET A 41 11.85 -0.38 -30.36
C MET A 41 13.14 -1.20 -30.37
N ASP A 42 14.04 -0.95 -31.32
CA ASP A 42 15.29 -1.72 -31.44
C ASP A 42 16.17 -1.58 -30.19
N ASP A 43 16.36 -0.35 -29.69
CA ASP A 43 17.16 -0.12 -28.49
C ASP A 43 16.56 -0.76 -27.24
N LEU A 44 15.24 -0.70 -27.10
CA LEU A 44 14.55 -1.32 -25.96
C LEU A 44 14.63 -2.85 -26.03
N LEU A 45 14.41 -3.45 -27.20
CA LEU A 45 14.46 -4.90 -27.38
C LEU A 45 15.88 -5.43 -27.11
N VAL A 46 16.91 -4.78 -27.64
CA VAL A 46 18.31 -5.15 -27.39
C VAL A 46 18.63 -5.10 -25.89
N ALA A 47 18.18 -4.04 -25.20
CA ALA A 47 18.39 -3.92 -23.76
C ALA A 47 17.67 -5.04 -22.98
N LEU A 48 16.39 -5.31 -23.26
CA LEU A 48 15.61 -6.34 -22.55
C LEU A 48 16.13 -7.76 -22.78
N GLN A 49 16.64 -8.07 -23.99
CA GLN A 49 17.28 -9.35 -24.27
C GLN A 49 18.60 -9.54 -23.49
N SER A 50 19.23 -8.45 -23.05
CA SER A 50 20.48 -8.48 -22.28
C SER A 50 20.29 -8.68 -20.76
N ILE A 51 19.04 -8.84 -20.30
CA ILE A 51 18.71 -9.09 -18.89
C ILE A 51 19.47 -10.34 -18.39
N PRO A 52 20.17 -10.27 -17.23
CA PRO A 52 20.94 -11.39 -16.70
C PRO A 52 20.09 -12.63 -16.39
N CYS A 53 20.65 -13.82 -16.59
CA CYS A 53 19.93 -15.10 -16.43
C CYS A 53 19.50 -15.41 -15.00
N ASN A 54 20.10 -14.77 -14.00
CA ASN A 54 19.74 -14.90 -12.59
C ASN A 54 18.51 -14.06 -12.19
N VAL A 55 18.03 -13.16 -13.06
CA VAL A 55 16.85 -12.34 -12.80
C VAL A 55 15.59 -13.20 -12.92
N ASN A 56 14.79 -13.29 -11.85
CA ASN A 56 13.49 -13.95 -11.89
C ASN A 56 12.31 -12.98 -11.75
N SER A 57 12.58 -11.73 -11.39
CA SER A 57 11.57 -10.68 -11.19
C SER A 57 11.99 -9.38 -11.89
N LEU A 58 11.12 -8.83 -12.74
CA LEU A 58 11.36 -7.63 -13.54
C LEU A 58 10.30 -6.57 -13.26
N PHE A 59 10.74 -5.37 -12.88
CA PHE A 59 9.85 -4.24 -12.62
C PHE A 59 9.94 -3.24 -13.78
N LEU A 60 8.82 -2.99 -14.46
CA LEU A 60 8.68 -2.09 -15.60
C LEU A 60 7.64 -0.99 -15.32
N CYS A 61 7.37 -0.70 -14.06
CA CYS A 61 6.31 0.21 -13.68
C CYS A 61 6.58 1.65 -14.14
N GLY A 62 5.55 2.43 -14.47
CA GLY A 62 5.73 3.87 -14.67
C GLY A 62 6.54 4.26 -15.91
N ASN A 63 6.38 3.54 -17.02
CA ASN A 63 7.15 3.78 -18.26
C ASN A 63 6.29 4.29 -19.44
N ASP A 64 5.01 4.60 -19.21
CA ASP A 64 4.00 4.94 -20.21
C ASP A 64 3.92 3.94 -21.38
N LEU A 65 4.02 2.64 -21.08
CA LEU A 65 4.10 1.61 -22.12
C LEU A 65 2.88 1.61 -23.07
N TYR A 66 1.71 2.14 -22.66
CA TYR A 66 0.57 2.32 -23.55
C TYR A 66 0.90 3.06 -24.86
N LYS A 67 1.90 3.96 -24.85
CA LYS A 67 2.32 4.74 -26.02
C LYS A 67 2.92 3.89 -27.14
N PHE A 68 3.39 2.68 -26.84
CA PHE A 68 3.85 1.74 -27.85
C PHE A 68 2.67 1.10 -28.61
N GLY A 69 1.48 1.06 -28.02
CA GLY A 69 0.35 0.27 -28.52
C GLY A 69 0.49 -1.23 -28.23
N ALA A 70 -0.64 -1.93 -28.27
CA ALA A 70 -0.74 -3.30 -27.76
C ALA A 70 0.19 -4.31 -28.47
N LYS A 71 0.38 -4.18 -29.79
CA LYS A 71 1.24 -5.09 -30.57
C LYS A 71 2.72 -4.93 -30.24
N ASN A 72 3.18 -3.70 -30.06
CA ASN A 72 4.57 -3.45 -29.68
C ASN A 72 4.83 -3.88 -28.24
N ILE A 73 3.88 -3.66 -27.32
CA ILE A 73 3.98 -4.22 -25.96
C ILE A 73 4.07 -5.75 -26.01
N GLN A 74 3.27 -6.41 -26.84
CA GLN A 74 3.37 -7.86 -27.05
C GLN A 74 4.79 -8.27 -27.48
N THR A 75 5.37 -7.58 -28.47
CA THR A 75 6.76 -7.83 -28.90
C THR A 75 7.79 -7.58 -27.79
N ILE A 76 7.62 -6.49 -27.03
CA ILE A 76 8.48 -6.15 -25.89
C ILE A 76 8.45 -7.28 -24.85
N LEU A 77 7.26 -7.75 -24.47
CA LEU A 77 7.10 -8.80 -23.47
C LEU A 77 7.65 -10.15 -23.95
N GLN A 78 7.51 -10.46 -25.23
CA GLN A 78 8.07 -11.67 -25.84
C GLN A 78 9.60 -11.64 -25.93
N SER A 79 10.24 -10.47 -25.88
CA SER A 79 11.70 -10.33 -25.91
C SER A 79 12.38 -10.58 -24.55
N ILE A 80 11.59 -10.61 -23.47
CA ILE A 80 12.10 -10.79 -22.11
C ILE A 80 12.58 -12.24 -21.94
N PRO A 81 13.79 -12.49 -21.40
CA PRO A 81 14.32 -13.83 -21.20
C PRO A 81 13.43 -14.74 -20.34
N GLU A 82 13.34 -16.02 -20.71
CA GLU A 82 12.44 -17.00 -20.07
C GLU A 82 12.70 -17.23 -18.58
N ASN A 83 13.90 -16.90 -18.08
CA ASN A 83 14.22 -16.97 -16.65
C ASN A 83 13.41 -15.97 -15.81
N VAL A 84 12.91 -14.89 -16.41
CA VAL A 84 12.04 -13.92 -15.74
C VAL A 84 10.66 -14.55 -15.55
N LYS A 85 10.31 -14.87 -14.30
CA LYS A 85 9.04 -15.51 -13.94
C LYS A 85 8.02 -14.54 -13.36
N LYS A 86 8.42 -13.30 -13.05
CA LYS A 86 7.53 -12.25 -12.55
C LYS A 86 7.80 -10.95 -13.30
N ILE A 87 6.77 -10.33 -13.85
CA ILE A 87 6.85 -9.04 -14.54
C ILE A 87 5.79 -8.11 -13.96
N TYR A 88 6.22 -6.91 -13.55
CA TYR A 88 5.35 -5.89 -12.98
C TYR A 88 5.22 -4.73 -13.98
N LEU A 89 4.00 -4.52 -14.49
CA LEU A 89 3.69 -3.51 -15.51
C LEU A 89 2.82 -2.37 -14.96
N GLY A 90 2.80 -2.17 -13.66
CA GLY A 90 1.93 -1.16 -13.04
C GLY A 90 2.21 0.27 -13.52
N TYR A 91 1.26 1.18 -13.38
CA TYR A 91 1.43 2.60 -13.72
C TYR A 91 1.86 2.86 -15.17
N ASN A 92 1.35 2.09 -16.13
CA ASN A 92 1.65 2.24 -17.56
C ASN A 92 0.45 2.72 -18.39
N GLN A 93 -0.63 3.16 -17.73
CA GLN A 93 -1.88 3.63 -18.35
C GLN A 93 -2.44 2.64 -19.39
N LEU A 94 -2.32 1.34 -19.11
CA LEU A 94 -2.66 0.29 -20.07
C LEU A 94 -4.16 0.25 -20.40
N ASN A 95 -5.04 0.84 -19.58
CA ASN A 95 -6.46 1.03 -19.90
C ASN A 95 -6.68 1.75 -21.25
N ILE A 96 -5.76 2.62 -21.67
CA ILE A 96 -5.86 3.34 -22.96
C ILE A 96 -5.88 2.37 -24.15
N LEU A 97 -5.32 1.17 -24.00
CA LEU A 97 -5.30 0.15 -25.04
C LEU A 97 -6.68 -0.49 -25.29
N GLY A 98 -7.63 -0.29 -24.38
CA GLY A 98 -8.93 -0.96 -24.40
C GLY A 98 -8.85 -2.47 -24.17
N VAL A 99 -10.00 -3.14 -24.12
CA VAL A 99 -10.10 -4.56 -23.80
C VAL A 99 -9.32 -5.44 -24.78
N GLU A 100 -9.43 -5.21 -26.08
CA GLU A 100 -8.73 -6.01 -27.09
C GLU A 100 -7.21 -5.80 -27.06
N GLY A 101 -6.78 -4.58 -26.73
CA GLY A 101 -5.37 -4.28 -26.50
C GLY A 101 -4.83 -5.03 -25.28
N ILE A 102 -5.57 -5.04 -24.17
CA ILE A 102 -5.20 -5.81 -22.98
C ILE A 102 -5.18 -7.32 -23.28
N LYS A 103 -6.16 -7.87 -24.02
CA LYS A 103 -6.12 -9.28 -24.45
C LYS A 103 -4.87 -9.60 -25.26
N THR A 104 -4.45 -8.68 -26.15
CA THR A 104 -3.19 -8.82 -26.91
C THR A 104 -1.98 -8.85 -25.99
N VAL A 105 -1.95 -7.99 -24.96
CA VAL A 105 -0.87 -7.98 -23.94
C VAL A 105 -0.90 -9.28 -23.12
N GLN A 106 -2.07 -9.78 -22.74
CA GLN A 106 -2.20 -11.06 -22.02
C GLN A 106 -1.68 -12.26 -22.84
N GLN A 107 -1.93 -12.27 -24.15
CA GLN A 107 -1.46 -13.33 -25.06
C GLN A 107 0.06 -13.32 -25.29
N SER A 108 0.77 -12.30 -24.84
CA SER A 108 2.22 -12.16 -25.08
C SER A 108 3.08 -13.03 -24.17
N LEU A 109 2.54 -13.54 -23.07
CA LEU A 109 3.33 -14.22 -22.04
C LEU A 109 3.25 -15.73 -22.10
N HIS A 110 4.37 -16.36 -21.71
CA HIS A 110 4.40 -17.76 -21.39
C HIS A 110 3.54 -18.03 -20.14
N PRO A 111 2.74 -19.12 -20.07
CA PRO A 111 1.85 -19.42 -18.94
C PRO A 111 2.53 -19.48 -17.56
N SER A 112 3.85 -19.60 -17.53
CA SER A 112 4.66 -19.65 -16.31
C SER A 112 5.06 -18.28 -15.74
N VAL A 113 4.69 -17.17 -16.39
CA VAL A 113 5.08 -15.83 -15.97
C VAL A 113 3.92 -15.17 -15.22
N ALA A 114 4.17 -14.78 -13.97
CA ALA A 114 3.27 -13.92 -13.22
C ALA A 114 3.32 -12.50 -13.77
N LEU A 115 2.19 -11.98 -14.22
CA LEU A 115 2.06 -10.62 -14.73
C LEU A 115 1.17 -9.80 -13.81
N ASP A 116 1.72 -8.71 -13.29
CA ASP A 116 0.92 -7.68 -12.63
C ASP A 116 0.59 -6.58 -13.65
N LEU A 117 -0.62 -6.67 -14.21
CA LEU A 117 -1.19 -5.66 -15.10
C LEU A 117 -2.07 -4.67 -14.35
N MET A 118 -2.46 -4.95 -13.11
CA MET A 118 -3.58 -4.26 -12.49
C MET A 118 -3.17 -2.99 -11.75
N THR A 119 -2.08 -3.05 -10.99
CA THR A 119 -1.68 -1.94 -10.12
C THR A 119 -1.43 -0.67 -10.95
N GLY A 120 -2.21 0.39 -10.71
CA GLY A 120 -2.01 1.70 -11.35
C GLY A 120 -2.26 1.77 -12.87
N ASN A 121 -2.94 0.79 -13.48
CA ASN A 121 -3.30 0.83 -14.91
C ASN A 121 -4.77 1.16 -15.18
N ASP A 122 -5.58 1.41 -14.14
CA ASP A 122 -6.98 1.78 -14.24
C ASP A 122 -7.84 0.83 -15.11
N LEU A 123 -7.45 -0.44 -15.20
CA LEU A 123 -8.14 -1.42 -16.05
C LEU A 123 -9.61 -1.58 -15.64
N HIS A 124 -9.91 -1.46 -14.35
CA HIS A 124 -11.26 -1.52 -13.80
C HIS A 124 -12.20 -0.44 -14.37
N GLN A 125 -11.67 0.63 -14.97
CA GLN A 125 -12.44 1.71 -15.60
C GLN A 125 -12.86 1.36 -17.04
N LEU A 126 -12.38 0.25 -17.61
CA LEU A 126 -12.79 -0.20 -18.94
C LEU A 126 -14.28 -0.58 -18.93
N ARG A 127 -15.05 -0.02 -19.87
CA ARG A 127 -16.50 -0.28 -20.03
C ARG A 127 -16.81 -1.78 -20.09
N ASP A 128 -15.96 -2.53 -20.78
CA ASP A 128 -16.11 -3.97 -21.02
C ASP A 128 -15.11 -4.81 -20.20
N PHE A 129 -14.64 -4.29 -19.05
CA PHE A 129 -13.65 -4.96 -18.18
C PHE A 129 -13.99 -6.42 -17.88
N LYS A 130 -15.27 -6.76 -17.73
CA LYS A 130 -15.76 -8.12 -17.44
C LYS A 130 -15.36 -9.17 -18.49
N GLN A 131 -14.93 -8.75 -19.67
CA GLN A 131 -14.43 -9.63 -20.72
C GLN A 131 -12.95 -10.04 -20.52
N LEU A 132 -12.23 -9.40 -19.59
CA LEU A 132 -10.85 -9.73 -19.29
C LEU A 132 -10.79 -10.87 -18.28
N ASP A 133 -9.89 -11.82 -18.51
CA ASP A 133 -9.58 -12.83 -17.50
C ASP A 133 -8.77 -12.19 -16.37
N VAL A 134 -9.45 -11.90 -15.27
CA VAL A 134 -8.85 -11.21 -14.12
C VAL A 134 -7.76 -12.05 -13.44
N ASN A 135 -7.79 -13.38 -13.59
CA ASN A 135 -6.74 -14.26 -13.06
C ASN A 135 -5.41 -14.02 -13.77
N VAL A 136 -5.46 -13.69 -15.06
CA VAL A 136 -4.28 -13.35 -15.88
C VAL A 136 -3.81 -11.91 -15.64
N LEU A 137 -4.71 -11.01 -15.20
CA LEU A 137 -4.36 -9.62 -14.87
C LEU A 137 -3.58 -9.47 -13.55
N MET A 138 -3.80 -10.41 -12.62
CA MET A 138 -3.28 -10.37 -11.25
C MET A 138 -2.01 -11.22 -11.06
N GLY A 139 -1.73 -12.14 -12.00
CA GLY A 139 -0.72 -13.20 -11.83
C GLY A 139 -0.98 -14.06 -10.58
N PRO A 140 -0.21 -15.15 -10.36
CA PRO A 140 -0.17 -15.77 -9.04
C PRO A 140 0.41 -14.76 -8.05
N ILE A 141 -0.45 -14.17 -7.22
CA ILE A 141 -0.11 -13.20 -6.17
C ILE A 141 0.68 -13.93 -5.08
N ARG A 142 1.94 -14.27 -5.36
CA ARG A 142 2.94 -14.64 -4.37
C ARG A 142 3.93 -13.48 -4.26
N GLY A 143 3.53 -12.50 -3.45
CA GLY A 143 4.34 -11.34 -3.11
C GLY A 143 4.29 -10.24 -4.15
N ALA A 144 3.10 -9.71 -4.47
CA ALA A 144 3.04 -8.36 -4.99
C ALA A 144 3.79 -7.42 -4.01
N ARG A 145 4.25 -6.26 -4.46
CA ARG A 145 4.72 -5.18 -3.60
C ARG A 145 4.01 -3.94 -4.15
N ILE A 146 2.90 -3.54 -3.51
CA ILE A 146 2.26 -2.23 -3.61
C ILE A 146 3.25 -1.26 -2.95
N ARG A 147 4.34 -1.02 -3.65
CA ARG A 147 5.25 0.08 -3.41
C ARG A 147 4.93 1.07 -4.51
N ASP A 148 3.82 1.78 -4.36
CA ASP A 148 3.83 3.23 -4.44
C ASP A 148 2.46 3.83 -4.10
N SER A 149 2.57 4.97 -3.45
CA SER A 149 1.68 5.64 -2.50
C SER A 149 0.53 6.43 -3.12
N GLN A 150 -0.18 5.86 -4.10
CA GLN A 150 -1.41 6.47 -4.65
C GLN A 150 -2.45 5.44 -5.13
N LEU A 151 -2.57 4.27 -4.50
CA LEU A 151 -3.75 3.44 -4.75
C LEU A 151 -4.96 4.18 -4.16
N ALA A 152 -5.96 4.52 -4.98
CA ALA A 152 -7.22 5.03 -4.42
C ALA A 152 -7.89 3.89 -3.63
N ALA A 153 -8.70 4.19 -2.61
CA ALA A 153 -9.45 3.16 -1.88
C ALA A 153 -10.30 2.27 -2.81
N LYS A 154 -10.72 2.82 -3.96
CA LYS A 154 -11.42 2.10 -5.02
C LYS A 154 -10.58 1.01 -5.68
N ASP A 155 -9.31 1.28 -5.91
CA ASP A 155 -8.37 0.34 -6.53
C ASP A 155 -8.06 -0.81 -5.58
N LEU A 156 -7.85 -0.51 -4.29
CA LEU A 156 -7.61 -1.54 -3.27
C LEU A 156 -8.84 -2.45 -3.10
N ILE A 157 -10.05 -1.87 -3.02
CA ILE A 157 -11.30 -2.64 -2.99
C ILE A 157 -11.38 -3.56 -4.21
N PHE A 158 -11.05 -3.04 -5.38
CA PHE A 158 -11.13 -3.79 -6.62
C PHE A 158 -10.13 -4.95 -6.66
N GLU A 159 -8.87 -4.70 -6.30
CA GLU A 159 -7.81 -5.71 -6.18
C GLU A 159 -8.21 -6.82 -5.20
N LEU A 160 -8.68 -6.46 -4.01
CA LEU A 160 -9.06 -7.43 -2.99
C LEU A 160 -10.27 -8.27 -3.41
N LYS A 161 -11.22 -7.74 -4.19
CA LYS A 161 -12.39 -8.50 -4.68
C LYS A 161 -12.04 -9.62 -5.65
N HIS A 162 -10.98 -9.45 -6.44
CA HIS A 162 -10.70 -10.31 -7.59
C HIS A 162 -9.49 -11.21 -7.37
N ILE A 163 -9.13 -11.49 -6.12
CA ILE A 163 -8.06 -12.42 -5.78
C ILE A 163 -8.38 -13.81 -6.38
N PRO A 164 -7.46 -14.42 -7.17
CA PRO A 164 -7.64 -15.74 -7.75
C PRO A 164 -7.86 -16.86 -6.71
N LEU A 165 -8.67 -17.85 -7.06
CA LEU A 165 -9.13 -18.94 -6.17
C LEU A 165 -8.00 -19.78 -5.54
N ASP A 166 -6.84 -19.85 -6.16
CA ASP A 166 -5.66 -20.59 -5.69
C ASP A 166 -4.84 -19.81 -4.64
N ILE A 167 -5.14 -18.54 -4.41
CA ILE A 167 -4.45 -17.69 -3.43
C ILE A 167 -5.19 -17.74 -2.10
N THR A 168 -4.68 -18.55 -1.20
CA THR A 168 -5.20 -18.67 0.17
C THR A 168 -4.47 -17.79 1.18
N THR A 169 -3.37 -17.16 0.77
CA THR A 169 -2.48 -16.33 1.60
C THR A 169 -2.14 -15.05 0.83
N LEU A 170 -2.42 -13.89 1.42
CA LEU A 170 -2.16 -12.58 0.83
C LEU A 170 -1.12 -11.82 1.67
N ASP A 171 -0.01 -11.43 1.06
CA ASP A 171 0.97 -10.55 1.71
C ASP A 171 0.71 -9.10 1.29
N LEU A 172 0.34 -8.25 2.24
CA LEU A 172 0.19 -6.80 2.12
C LEU A 172 1.15 -6.08 3.08
N SER A 173 2.25 -6.71 3.50
CA SER A 173 3.23 -6.10 4.38
C SER A 173 4.07 -5.02 3.67
N ASN A 174 4.53 -4.00 4.41
CA ASN A 174 5.41 -2.94 3.91
C ASN A 174 4.87 -2.18 2.68
N ARG A 175 3.58 -1.80 2.71
CA ARG A 175 2.85 -1.13 1.60
C ARG A 175 2.37 0.28 1.93
N ASN A 176 2.90 0.92 2.97
CA ASN A 176 2.52 2.27 3.40
C ASN A 176 0.99 2.45 3.58
N LEU A 177 0.26 1.42 4.01
CA LEU A 177 -1.21 1.51 4.15
C LEU A 177 -1.68 2.54 5.20
N HIS A 178 -0.77 3.16 5.96
CA HIS A 178 -1.06 4.28 6.85
C HIS A 178 -1.63 5.52 6.14
N GLU A 179 -1.45 5.63 4.83
CA GLU A 179 -2.04 6.69 4.00
C GLU A 179 -3.56 6.56 3.84
N PHE A 180 -4.11 5.36 4.06
CA PHE A 180 -5.55 5.16 4.11
C PHE A 180 -6.11 5.52 5.49
N ASP A 181 -7.32 6.07 5.50
CA ASP A 181 -8.12 6.04 6.72
C ASP A 181 -8.48 4.59 7.10
N LEU A 182 -8.49 4.28 8.40
CA LEU A 182 -8.75 2.93 8.90
C LEU A 182 -10.16 2.43 8.52
N VAL A 183 -11.13 3.33 8.38
CA VAL A 183 -12.50 2.96 7.96
C VAL A 183 -12.50 2.50 6.51
N ASP A 184 -11.81 3.22 5.62
CA ASP A 184 -11.76 2.85 4.21
C ASP A 184 -10.91 1.61 3.96
N LEU A 185 -9.81 1.44 4.69
CA LEU A 185 -9.04 0.20 4.67
C LEU A 185 -9.88 -1.00 5.15
N ALA A 186 -10.64 -0.84 6.24
CA ALA A 186 -11.53 -1.91 6.73
C ALA A 186 -12.62 -2.27 5.71
N LYS A 187 -13.19 -1.27 5.01
CA LYS A 187 -14.13 -1.52 3.90
C LYS A 187 -13.46 -2.28 2.76
N ALA A 188 -12.22 -1.97 2.42
CA ALA A 188 -11.49 -2.68 1.38
C ALA A 188 -11.20 -4.13 1.77
N LEU A 189 -10.68 -4.36 2.97
CA LEU A 189 -10.44 -5.71 3.50
C LEU A 189 -11.73 -6.54 3.61
N ALA A 190 -12.88 -5.89 3.81
CA ALA A 190 -14.18 -6.54 3.85
C ALA A 190 -14.64 -7.11 2.50
N THR A 191 -14.05 -6.69 1.37
CA THR A 191 -14.45 -7.17 0.04
C THR A 191 -13.62 -8.35 -0.45
N MET A 192 -12.68 -8.81 0.37
CA MET A 192 -11.82 -9.95 0.07
C MET A 192 -12.61 -11.26 0.00
N PRO A 193 -12.33 -12.15 -0.97
CA PRO A 193 -13.03 -13.41 -1.09
C PRO A 193 -12.66 -14.38 0.04
N SER A 194 -13.63 -15.21 0.44
CA SER A 194 -13.53 -16.10 1.60
C SER A 194 -12.47 -17.20 1.48
N HIS A 195 -11.98 -17.49 0.27
CA HIS A 195 -10.90 -18.47 0.06
C HIS A 195 -9.53 -17.96 0.54
N VAL A 196 -9.35 -16.64 0.73
CA VAL A 196 -8.16 -16.09 1.37
C VAL A 196 -8.27 -16.33 2.88
N THR A 197 -7.34 -17.08 3.44
CA THR A 197 -7.38 -17.50 4.86
C THR A 197 -6.37 -16.77 5.73
N TYR A 198 -5.31 -16.21 5.14
CA TYR A 198 -4.26 -15.48 5.84
C TYR A 198 -3.91 -14.19 5.10
N VAL A 199 -3.80 -13.10 5.84
CA VAL A 199 -3.38 -11.79 5.32
C VAL A 199 -2.30 -11.18 6.19
N ASP A 200 -1.16 -10.86 5.60
CA ASP A 200 -0.09 -10.11 6.27
C ASP A 200 -0.28 -8.61 6.05
N LEU A 201 -0.51 -7.85 7.12
CA LEU A 201 -0.59 -6.39 7.13
C LEU A 201 0.59 -5.77 7.90
N SER A 202 1.65 -6.53 8.16
CA SER A 202 2.75 -6.07 8.99
C SER A 202 3.52 -4.90 8.37
N ASN A 203 4.15 -4.09 9.23
CA ASN A 203 5.06 -3.02 8.81
C ASN A 203 4.44 -2.00 7.85
N ASN A 204 3.17 -1.63 8.06
CA ASN A 204 2.47 -0.63 7.24
C ASN A 204 2.32 0.74 7.91
N GLY A 205 2.66 0.84 9.20
CA GLY A 205 2.46 2.05 10.00
C GLY A 205 0.99 2.35 10.28
N LEU A 206 0.10 1.35 10.21
CA LEU A 206 -1.36 1.55 10.27
C LEU A 206 -1.85 2.39 11.46
N PHE A 207 -1.13 2.35 12.58
CA PHE A 207 -1.55 3.00 13.83
C PHE A 207 -0.82 4.31 14.11
N ILE A 208 0.04 4.77 13.20
CA ILE A 208 0.69 6.08 13.29
C ILE A 208 -0.40 7.16 13.29
N ASN A 209 -0.34 8.05 14.29
CA ASN A 209 -1.27 9.16 14.48
C ASN A 209 -2.75 8.77 14.63
N LYS A 210 -3.07 7.51 14.96
CA LYS A 210 -4.45 7.07 15.25
C LYS A 210 -4.74 7.05 16.75
N THR A 211 -5.99 7.27 17.12
CA THR A 211 -6.47 7.18 18.51
C THR A 211 -6.66 5.71 18.93
N PRO A 212 -6.61 5.40 20.23
CA PRO A 212 -6.90 4.04 20.72
C PRO A 212 -8.26 3.52 20.29
N LYS A 213 -9.27 4.41 20.18
CA LYS A 213 -10.61 4.06 19.72
C LYS A 213 -10.60 3.64 18.24
N GLU A 214 -9.98 4.42 17.36
CA GLU A 214 -9.88 4.07 15.93
C GLU A 214 -9.16 2.73 15.72
N ILE A 215 -8.10 2.47 16.49
CA ILE A 215 -7.36 1.20 16.44
C ILE A 215 -8.24 0.04 16.93
N ALA A 216 -8.95 0.21 18.04
CA ALA A 216 -9.84 -0.81 18.59
C ALA A 216 -11.00 -1.13 17.64
N ASP A 217 -11.63 -0.10 17.06
CA ASP A 217 -12.71 -0.25 16.08
C ASP A 217 -12.22 -0.97 14.82
N PHE A 218 -11.00 -0.66 14.35
CA PHE A 218 -10.37 -1.34 13.22
C PHE A 218 -10.10 -2.82 13.52
N LYS A 219 -9.45 -3.14 14.65
CA LYS A 219 -9.18 -4.53 15.07
C LYS A 219 -10.48 -5.33 15.23
N GLN A 220 -11.50 -4.75 15.86
CA GLN A 220 -12.81 -5.37 15.99
C GLN A 220 -13.47 -5.63 14.62
N ASN A 221 -13.26 -4.76 13.64
CA ASN A 221 -13.76 -4.99 12.28
C ASN A 221 -13.07 -6.19 11.62
N LEU A 222 -11.75 -6.32 11.80
CA LEU A 222 -10.98 -7.46 11.30
C LEU A 222 -11.39 -8.77 11.95
N ASP A 223 -11.65 -8.78 13.27
CA ASP A 223 -12.06 -9.98 14.00
C ASP A 223 -13.42 -10.55 13.53
N LYS A 224 -14.28 -9.70 12.97
CA LYS A 224 -15.56 -10.12 12.36
C LYS A 224 -15.37 -10.84 11.02
N LYS A 225 -14.16 -10.90 10.49
CA LYS A 225 -13.87 -11.51 9.19
C LYS A 225 -13.36 -12.94 9.37
N SER A 226 -13.60 -13.78 8.36
CA SER A 226 -13.12 -15.16 8.30
C SER A 226 -11.61 -15.28 8.00
N HIS A 227 -10.89 -14.16 7.90
CA HIS A 227 -9.49 -14.11 7.51
C HIS A 227 -8.61 -13.91 8.73
N ARG A 228 -7.47 -14.58 8.80
CA ARG A 228 -6.47 -14.33 9.84
C ARG A 228 -5.56 -13.18 9.42
N PHE A 229 -5.47 -12.14 10.23
CA PHE A 229 -4.63 -10.97 9.95
C PHE A 229 -3.37 -10.98 10.81
N HIS A 230 -2.21 -10.72 10.21
CA HIS A 230 -0.96 -10.43 10.91
C HIS A 230 -0.69 -8.93 10.91
N LEU A 231 -0.56 -8.32 12.09
CA LEU A 231 -0.51 -6.86 12.25
C LEU A 231 0.80 -6.34 12.85
N ALA A 232 1.85 -7.17 12.97
CA ALA A 232 3.08 -6.76 13.63
C ALA A 232 3.75 -5.54 12.97
N GLY A 233 4.46 -4.72 13.74
CA GLY A 233 5.22 -3.59 13.19
C GLY A 233 4.38 -2.41 12.69
N ASN A 234 3.14 -2.25 13.15
CA ASN A 234 2.25 -1.14 12.77
C ASN A 234 2.25 0.05 13.75
N ASP A 235 3.33 0.21 14.52
CA ASP A 235 3.48 1.22 15.59
C ASP A 235 2.42 1.11 16.71
N GLU A 236 2.36 -0.06 17.35
CA GLU A 236 1.54 -0.28 18.56
C GLU A 236 2.10 0.43 19.81
N SER A 237 3.27 1.06 19.71
CA SER A 237 4.05 1.59 20.84
C SER A 237 3.45 2.84 21.49
N ASN A 238 2.60 3.58 20.77
CA ASN A 238 1.99 4.82 21.24
C ASN A 238 0.74 4.60 22.13
N GLN A 239 0.42 3.35 22.47
CA GLN A 239 -0.75 3.01 23.32
C GLN A 239 -0.48 3.23 24.82
N ASN A 240 0.78 3.16 25.28
CA ASN A 240 1.11 3.28 26.71
C ASN A 240 1.36 4.72 27.19
N SER A 241 1.78 5.63 26.31
CA SER A 241 2.10 7.02 26.66
C SER A 241 0.85 7.87 26.92
N LYS A 242 -0.22 7.70 26.12
CA LYS A 242 -1.47 8.46 26.28
C LYS A 242 -2.33 8.01 27.47
N ASN A 243 -2.27 6.73 27.83
CA ASN A 243 -2.93 6.23 29.03
C ASN A 243 -2.27 6.76 30.32
N GLN A 244 -0.97 7.05 30.29
CA GLN A 244 -0.27 7.70 31.41
C GLN A 244 -0.74 9.16 31.60
N PHE A 245 -0.89 9.93 30.52
CA PHE A 245 -1.44 11.30 30.59
C PHE A 245 -2.91 11.35 31.06
N GLY A 246 -3.72 10.36 30.68
CA GLY A 246 -5.10 10.22 31.19
C GLY A 246 -5.16 9.94 32.70
N PHE A 247 -4.26 9.09 33.22
CA PHE A 247 -4.14 8.81 34.64
C PHE A 247 -3.73 10.07 35.45
N PHE A 248 -2.76 10.85 34.96
CA PHE A 248 -2.34 12.10 35.63
C PHE A 248 -3.45 13.17 35.66
N ASN A 249 -4.25 13.27 34.60
CA ASN A 249 -5.37 14.23 34.57
C ASN A 249 -6.55 13.83 35.47
N HIS A 250 -6.75 12.53 35.71
CA HIS A 250 -7.82 12.09 36.60
C HIS A 250 -7.43 12.26 38.09
N GLN A 251 -6.16 12.05 38.44
CA GLN A 251 -5.66 12.37 39.78
C GLN A 251 -5.67 13.88 40.02
N SER A 252 -5.21 14.72 39.07
CA SER A 252 -5.21 16.17 39.28
C SER A 252 -6.61 16.74 39.47
N LYS A 253 -7.62 16.22 38.76
CA LYS A 253 -9.02 16.62 38.96
C LYS A 253 -9.58 16.19 40.31
N SER A 254 -9.31 14.98 40.80
CA SER A 254 -9.80 14.56 42.12
C SER A 254 -9.14 15.37 43.24
N THR A 255 -7.84 15.65 43.12
CA THR A 255 -7.11 16.48 44.09
C THR A 255 -7.63 17.93 44.12
N ILE A 256 -8.01 18.50 42.98
CA ILE A 256 -8.59 19.86 42.91
C ILE A 256 -10.00 19.91 43.53
N GLU A 257 -10.82 18.87 43.35
CA GLU A 257 -12.15 18.77 43.98
C GLU A 257 -12.03 18.61 45.50
N GLU A 258 -11.12 17.74 45.99
CA GLU A 258 -10.87 17.56 47.43
C GLU A 258 -10.36 18.85 48.10
N VAL A 259 -9.48 19.60 47.45
CA VAL A 259 -9.00 20.90 47.97
C VAL A 259 -10.11 21.95 48.00
N LYS A 260 -11.02 21.96 47.02
CA LYS A 260 -12.17 22.86 47.01
C LYS A 260 -13.18 22.54 48.11
N GLU A 261 -13.45 21.26 48.37
CA GLU A 261 -14.34 20.85 49.46
C GLU A 261 -13.76 21.21 50.83
N LEU A 262 -12.43 21.04 51.03
CA LEU A 262 -11.76 21.45 52.27
C LEU A 262 -11.84 22.97 52.49
N GLN A 263 -11.64 23.78 51.44
CA GLN A 263 -11.75 25.24 51.53
C GLN A 263 -13.20 25.73 51.77
N LEU A 264 -14.21 25.04 51.23
CA LEU A 264 -15.61 25.36 51.55
C LEU A 264 -15.94 25.01 53.01
N SER A 265 -15.41 23.90 53.54
CA SER A 265 -15.67 23.49 54.92
C SER A 265 -15.11 24.47 55.96
N GLU A 266 -13.91 25.02 55.74
CA GLU A 266 -13.29 26.01 56.63
C GLU A 266 -14.05 27.35 56.65
N SER A 267 -14.65 27.75 55.52
CA SER A 267 -15.42 29.00 55.41
C SER A 267 -16.80 28.98 56.09
N THR A 268 -17.29 27.81 56.50
CA THR A 268 -18.57 27.67 57.24
C THR A 268 -18.39 27.64 58.76
N SER A 269 -17.14 27.70 59.25
CA SER A 269 -16.76 27.52 60.65
C SER A 269 -16.33 28.83 61.34
N VAL A 270 -16.94 29.98 61.07
CA VAL A 270 -16.74 31.17 61.92
C VAL A 270 -18.02 32.01 62.01
N ASN A 271 -18.80 31.83 63.09
CA ASN A 271 -19.28 32.96 63.90
C ASN A 271 -19.82 32.50 65.28
N PRO A 272 -19.11 32.74 66.39
CA PRO A 272 -19.76 32.93 67.68
C PRO A 272 -19.83 34.42 68.03
N LYS A 273 -21.07 34.83 68.30
CA LYS A 273 -21.51 36.12 68.84
C LYS A 273 -20.53 36.71 69.88
N SER A 274 -20.29 38.01 69.76
CA SER A 274 -19.67 38.85 70.79
C SER A 274 -20.48 38.85 72.09
N PRO A 275 -19.87 38.62 73.27
CA PRO A 275 -20.53 38.76 74.56
C PRO A 275 -20.45 40.20 75.10
N ASP A 276 -21.51 40.57 75.81
CA ASP A 276 -21.64 41.78 76.63
C ASP A 276 -20.40 42.01 77.52
N SER A 277 -20.02 43.28 77.66
CA SER A 277 -19.00 43.75 78.61
C SER A 277 -19.68 44.48 79.79
N PRO A 278 -19.25 44.26 81.05
CA PRO A 278 -19.86 44.87 82.23
C PRO A 278 -19.26 46.23 82.62
N SER A 279 -20.03 46.93 83.44
CA SER A 279 -19.92 48.30 83.98
C SER A 279 -18.65 48.67 84.76
N ARG A 280 -18.29 49.96 84.70
CA ARG A 280 -17.64 50.84 85.73
C ARG A 280 -17.98 52.29 85.35
N ASN A 281 -18.37 53.26 86.18
CA ASN A 281 -18.57 53.49 87.61
C ASN A 281 -19.84 54.31 87.80
#